data_AF-A0A1Y5HRP8-F1
#
_entry.id   AF-A0A1Y5HRP8-F1
#
_cell.length_a   1.000
_cell.length_b   1.000
_cell.length_c   1.000
_cell.angle_alpha   90.00
_cell.angle_beta   90.00
_cell.angle_gamma   90.00
#
_symmetry.space_group_name_H-M   'P 1'
#
loop_
_entity.id
_entity.type
_entity.pdbx_description
1 polymer ?
#
loop_
_entity_poly.entity_id
_entity_poly.type
_entity_poly.pdbx_seq_one_letter_code
_entity_poly.pdbx_strand_id
1 'polypeptide(L)'
;MKPTSYLVILLLAGFSSACGQKEPFDLQGRAGDIGDAMEHCRAFLKHKLPYGTYLYIDSASSRETVEYFDIFLDLQDSDQEGFAQCRVNKRGLITYYAIREFRQKGRSFSG
;
A
#
# COMPACT_ATOMS: atom_id res chain seq x y z
N MET A 1 11.28 58.02 22.79
CA MET A 1 11.31 56.87 21.86
C MET A 1 12.00 55.71 22.57
N LYS A 2 11.31 54.59 22.78
CA LYS A 2 11.86 53.37 23.40
C LYS A 2 11.63 52.22 22.41
N PRO A 3 12.63 51.37 22.13
CA PRO A 3 12.47 50.30 21.16
C PRO A 3 11.57 49.20 21.74
N THR A 4 10.48 48.96 21.02
CA THR A 4 9.49 47.93 21.28
C THR A 4 10.14 46.55 21.18
N SER A 5 9.90 45.73 22.19
CA SER A 5 10.43 44.38 22.35
C SER A 5 9.89 43.45 21.26
N TYR A 6 10.72 43.14 20.26
CA TYR A 6 10.44 42.16 19.20
C TYR A 6 10.57 40.69 19.67
N LEU A 7 10.86 40.46 20.95
CA LEU A 7 11.17 39.14 21.49
C LEU A 7 9.95 38.26 21.78
N VAL A 8 8.73 38.82 21.74
CA VAL A 8 7.50 38.07 22.09
C VAL A 8 6.85 37.36 20.89
N ILE A 9 7.20 37.73 19.65
CA ILE A 9 6.55 37.17 18.45
C ILE A 9 7.16 35.82 18.02
N LEU A 10 8.37 35.48 18.49
CA LEU A 10 9.05 34.23 18.15
C LEU A 10 8.59 33.00 18.94
N LEU A 11 7.74 33.16 19.97
CA LEU A 11 7.32 32.06 20.85
C LEU A 11 5.98 31.42 20.47
N LEU A 12 5.27 31.92 19.45
CA LEU A 12 3.93 31.44 19.05
C LEU A 12 3.90 30.61 17.75
N ALA A 13 5.04 30.36 17.11
CA ALA A 13 5.12 29.59 15.86
C ALA A 13 5.38 28.07 16.06
N GLY A 14 5.24 27.55 17.29
CA GLY A 14 5.54 26.15 17.63
C GLY A 14 4.37 25.16 17.54
N PHE A 15 3.16 25.62 17.22
CA PHE A 15 1.98 24.75 17.10
C PHE A 15 1.56 24.61 15.65
N SER A 16 2.10 23.60 14.95
CA SER A 16 1.36 22.75 13.98
C SER A 16 2.30 22.09 12.98
N SER A 17 2.98 20.99 13.33
CA SER A 17 3.43 20.00 12.33
C SER A 17 4.04 18.74 12.99
N ALA A 18 3.17 17.94 13.60
CA ALA A 18 3.37 16.50 13.66
C ALA A 18 2.01 15.82 13.90
N CYS A 19 1.00 16.21 13.11
CA CYS A 19 -0.05 15.25 12.80
C CYS A 19 0.68 14.13 12.07
N GLY A 20 0.81 12.97 12.71
CA GLY A 20 1.43 11.79 12.14
C GLY A 20 0.72 11.40 10.85
N GLN A 21 1.11 12.04 9.74
CA GLN A 21 0.97 11.46 8.43
C GLN A 21 1.85 10.23 8.48
N LYS A 22 1.21 9.07 8.69
CA LYS A 22 1.76 7.78 8.27
C LYS A 22 2.38 8.04 6.92
N GLU A 23 3.70 7.90 6.85
CA GLU A 23 4.45 8.19 5.64
C GLU A 23 3.72 7.57 4.44
N PRO A 24 3.65 8.26 3.30
CA PRO A 24 3.17 7.61 2.08
C PRO A 24 4.04 6.37 1.95
N PHE A 25 3.41 5.19 2.12
CA PHE A 25 4.12 3.93 2.25
C PHE A 25 5.24 3.91 1.21
N ASP A 26 6.48 3.70 1.66
CA ASP A 26 7.61 3.45 0.80
C ASP A 26 7.43 2.08 0.14
N LEU A 27 6.40 2.00 -0.72
CA LEU A 27 5.99 0.87 -1.53
C LEU A 27 6.95 0.68 -2.71
N GLN A 28 8.18 1.18 -2.62
CA GLN A 28 9.20 1.11 -3.66
C GLN A 28 10.55 0.62 -3.10
N GLY A 29 10.51 -0.17 -2.03
CA GLY A 29 11.67 -0.96 -1.59
C GLY A 29 12.01 -2.01 -2.65
N ARG A 30 13.29 -2.22 -2.93
CA ARG A 30 13.74 -3.34 -3.76
C ARG A 30 13.15 -4.62 -3.18
N ALA A 31 12.34 -5.35 -3.93
CA ALA A 31 11.99 -6.72 -3.55
C ALA A 31 13.29 -7.53 -3.60
N GLY A 32 13.93 -7.73 -2.45
CA GLY A 32 15.20 -8.42 -2.33
C GLY A 32 15.04 -9.90 -2.65
N ASP A 33 13.89 -10.46 -2.29
CA ASP A 33 13.46 -11.81 -2.60
C ASP A 33 11.95 -11.90 -2.88
N ILE A 34 11.47 -13.11 -3.12
CA ILE A 34 10.05 -13.38 -3.37
C ILE A 34 9.17 -13.10 -2.15
N GLY A 35 9.70 -13.23 -0.92
CA GLY A 35 8.97 -12.93 0.31
C GLY A 35 8.67 -11.43 0.44
N ASP A 36 9.65 -10.60 0.13
CA ASP A 36 9.47 -9.14 0.03
C ASP A 36 8.41 -8.81 -1.02
N ALA A 37 8.47 -9.44 -2.21
CA ALA A 37 7.49 -9.23 -3.27
C ALA A 37 6.07 -9.66 -2.85
N MET A 38 5.94 -10.75 -2.08
CA MET A 38 4.67 -11.22 -1.53
C MET A 38 4.05 -10.21 -0.57
N GLU A 39 4.80 -9.76 0.43
CA GLU A 39 4.30 -8.75 1.39
C GLU A 39 4.00 -7.43 0.68
N HIS A 40 4.82 -7.07 -0.29
CA HIS A 40 4.63 -5.87 -1.10
C HIS A 40 3.30 -5.91 -1.87
N CYS A 41 3.02 -7.01 -2.57
CA CYS A 41 1.74 -7.20 -3.25
C CYS A 41 0.56 -7.23 -2.25
N ARG A 42 0.71 -7.91 -1.10
CA ARG A 42 -0.33 -7.97 -0.07
C ARG A 42 -0.69 -6.58 0.46
N ALA A 43 0.32 -5.77 0.78
CA ALA A 43 0.14 -4.40 1.25
C ALA A 43 -0.56 -3.54 0.18
N PHE A 44 -0.12 -3.63 -1.07
CA PHE A 44 -0.75 -2.92 -2.19
C PHE A 44 -2.23 -3.30 -2.37
N LEU A 45 -2.53 -4.60 -2.41
CA LEU A 45 -3.90 -5.08 -2.60
C LEU A 45 -4.82 -4.71 -1.44
N LYS A 46 -4.31 -4.70 -0.21
CA LYS A 46 -5.04 -4.23 0.97
C LYS A 46 -5.57 -2.80 0.83
N HIS A 47 -4.89 -1.95 0.06
CA HIS A 47 -5.37 -0.59 -0.24
C HIS A 47 -6.38 -0.51 -1.38
N LYS A 48 -6.45 -1.54 -2.23
CA LYS A 48 -7.37 -1.63 -3.37
C LYS A 48 -8.69 -2.31 -3.02
N LEU A 49 -8.66 -3.22 -2.06
CA LEU A 49 -9.80 -4.04 -1.69
C LEU A 49 -10.71 -3.34 -0.66
N PRO A 50 -12.00 -3.75 -0.58
CA PRO A 50 -12.90 -3.32 0.47
C PRO A 50 -12.35 -3.60 1.88
N TYR A 51 -12.83 -2.83 2.85
CA TYR A 51 -12.55 -3.13 4.25
C TYR A 51 -13.15 -4.49 4.63
N GLY A 52 -12.42 -5.27 5.43
CA GLY A 52 -12.84 -6.61 5.86
C GLY A 52 -12.46 -7.74 4.91
N THR A 53 -11.81 -7.44 3.77
CA THR A 53 -11.23 -8.48 2.91
C THR A 53 -9.95 -9.06 3.53
N TYR A 54 -9.92 -10.37 3.68
CA TYR A 54 -8.77 -11.16 4.04
C TYR A 54 -7.97 -11.53 2.78
N LEU A 55 -6.65 -11.52 2.91
CA LEU A 55 -5.68 -11.78 1.87
C LEU A 55 -4.80 -12.93 2.32
N TYR A 56 -4.79 -14.03 1.58
CA TYR A 56 -3.95 -15.20 1.84
C TYR A 56 -2.97 -15.36 0.68
N ILE A 57 -1.68 -15.44 0.99
CA ILE A 57 -0.66 -15.64 -0.04
C ILE A 57 -0.68 -17.11 -0.47
N ASP A 58 -0.90 -17.37 -1.76
CA ASP A 58 -0.69 -18.68 -2.34
C ASP A 58 0.79 -18.80 -2.74
N SER A 59 1.62 -19.25 -1.79
CA SER A 59 3.04 -19.44 -2.02
C SER A 59 3.34 -20.57 -3.00
N ALA A 60 2.44 -21.55 -3.17
CA ALA A 60 2.63 -22.67 -4.08
C ALA A 60 2.44 -22.25 -5.54
N SER A 61 1.54 -21.29 -5.78
CA SER A 61 1.36 -20.64 -7.09
C SER A 61 2.25 -19.42 -7.28
N SER A 62 2.85 -18.86 -6.25
CA SER A 62 3.76 -17.72 -6.42
C SER A 62 5.13 -18.18 -6.93
N ARG A 63 5.71 -17.44 -7.86
CA ARG A 63 6.96 -17.85 -8.51
C ARG A 63 7.85 -16.68 -8.87
N GLU A 64 9.15 -16.94 -8.83
CA GLU A 64 10.17 -15.99 -9.25
C GLU A 64 10.60 -16.29 -10.69
N THR A 65 10.69 -15.24 -11.50
CA THR A 65 11.33 -15.27 -12.83
C THR A 65 12.58 -14.39 -12.83
N VAL A 66 13.31 -14.38 -13.94
CA VAL A 66 14.50 -13.51 -14.11
C VAL A 66 14.12 -12.03 -14.04
N GLU A 67 12.95 -11.64 -14.55
CA GLU A 67 12.57 -10.24 -14.72
C GLU A 67 11.63 -9.72 -13.62
N TYR A 68 10.86 -10.62 -13.01
CA TYR A 68 9.81 -10.27 -12.05
C TYR A 68 9.45 -11.43 -11.13
N PHE A 69 8.74 -11.09 -10.06
CA PHE A 69 8.01 -12.01 -9.20
C PHE A 69 6.54 -11.99 -9.62
N ASP A 70 5.94 -13.18 -9.74
CA ASP A 70 4.52 -13.34 -10.01
C ASP A 70 3.87 -13.90 -8.75
N ILE A 71 3.07 -13.06 -8.08
CA ILE A 71 2.51 -13.32 -6.76
C ILE A 71 1.00 -13.55 -6.89
N PHE A 72 0.53 -14.64 -6.31
CA PHE A 72 -0.88 -15.02 -6.30
C PHE A 72 -1.42 -15.00 -4.88
N LEU A 73 -2.63 -14.47 -4.71
CA LEU A 73 -3.30 -14.36 -3.42
C LEU A 73 -4.75 -14.78 -3.55
N ASP A 74 -5.23 -15.52 -2.56
CA ASP A 74 -6.65 -15.75 -2.37
C ASP A 74 -7.26 -14.59 -1.58
N LEU A 75 -8.46 -14.20 -1.99
CA LEU A 75 -9.24 -13.14 -1.40
C LEU A 75 -10.49 -13.74 -0.78
N GLN A 76 -10.83 -13.31 0.43
CA GLN A 76 -12.06 -13.76 1.09
C GLN A 76 -12.65 -12.62 1.90
N ASP A 77 -13.97 -12.46 1.85
CA ASP A 77 -14.73 -11.71 2.85
C ASP A 77 -15.90 -12.55 3.36
N SER A 78 -16.93 -11.92 3.92
CA SER A 78 -18.09 -12.61 4.47
C SER A 78 -18.97 -13.30 3.43
N ASP A 79 -18.93 -12.88 2.17
CA ASP A 79 -19.92 -13.21 1.15
C ASP A 79 -19.32 -13.68 -0.17
N GLN A 80 -18.01 -13.51 -0.37
CA GLN A 80 -17.33 -13.85 -1.61
C GLN A 80 -15.89 -14.32 -1.39
N GLU A 81 -15.46 -15.15 -2.34
CA GLU A 81 -14.08 -15.58 -2.52
C GLU A 81 -13.62 -15.15 -3.90
N GLY A 82 -12.31 -15.01 -4.08
CA GLY A 82 -11.72 -14.74 -5.37
C GLY A 82 -10.21 -14.75 -5.28
N PHE A 83 -9.56 -14.23 -6.31
CA PHE A 83 -8.10 -14.28 -6.38
C PHE A 83 -7.53 -13.00 -6.97
N ALA A 84 -6.31 -12.71 -6.56
CA ALA A 84 -5.52 -11.62 -7.07
C ALA A 84 -4.17 -12.11 -7.58
N GLN A 85 -3.66 -11.39 -8.56
CA GLN A 85 -2.31 -11.55 -9.09
C GLN A 85 -1.62 -10.19 -9.04
N CYS A 86 -0.36 -10.16 -8.60
CA CYS A 86 0.55 -9.03 -8.83
C CYS A 86 1.80 -9.50 -9.56
N ARG A 87 2.29 -8.67 -10.47
CA ARG A 87 3.65 -8.77 -10.99
C ARG A 87 4.52 -7.68 -10.38
N VAL A 88 5.57 -8.07 -9.67
CA VAL A 88 6.54 -7.15 -9.07
C VAL A 88 7.85 -7.28 -9.82
N ASN A 89 8.35 -6.22 -10.45
CA ASN A 89 9.68 -6.30 -11.10
C ASN A 89 10.80 -6.40 -10.05
N LYS A 90 12.03 -6.73 -10.47
CA LYS A 90 13.19 -6.82 -9.56
C LYS A 90 13.57 -5.54 -8.81
N ARG A 91 12.97 -4.40 -9.17
CA ARG A 91 13.15 -3.13 -8.47
C ARG A 91 12.08 -2.88 -7.40
N GLY A 92 11.12 -3.80 -7.23
CA GLY A 92 10.01 -3.67 -6.28
C GLY A 92 8.79 -2.94 -6.84
N LEU A 93 8.71 -2.66 -8.15
CA LEU A 93 7.55 -2.00 -8.74
C LEU A 93 6.48 -3.01 -9.13
N ILE A 94 5.24 -2.79 -8.70
CA ILE A 94 4.07 -3.51 -9.20
C ILE A 94 3.78 -3.04 -10.63
N THR A 95 4.13 -3.85 -11.61
CA THR A 95 3.97 -3.55 -13.04
C THR A 95 2.64 -4.05 -13.60
N TYR A 96 1.98 -4.97 -12.90
CA TYR A 96 0.68 -5.49 -13.24
C TYR A 96 -0.05 -5.95 -11.99
N TYR A 97 -1.37 -5.77 -11.96
CA TYR A 97 -2.23 -6.48 -11.02
C TYR A 97 -3.58 -6.80 -11.66
N ALA A 98 -4.19 -7.89 -11.20
CA ALA A 98 -5.56 -8.23 -11.53
C ALA A 98 -6.25 -8.83 -10.31
N ILE A 99 -7.55 -8.58 -10.21
CA ILE A 99 -8.44 -9.18 -9.21
C ILE A 99 -9.58 -9.83 -10.00
N ARG A 100 -9.87 -11.09 -9.69
CA ARG A 100 -10.82 -11.93 -10.40
C ARG A 100 -11.76 -12.58 -9.41
N GLU A 101 -13.01 -12.76 -9.85
CA GLU A 101 -14.09 -13.39 -9.07
C GLU A 101 -14.42 -12.72 -7.73
N PHE A 102 -13.74 -11.62 -7.40
CA PHE A 102 -13.96 -10.82 -6.22
C PHE A 102 -14.54 -9.46 -6.61
N ARG A 103 -15.75 -9.15 -6.14
CA ARG A 103 -16.43 -7.88 -6.43
C ARG A 103 -15.72 -6.75 -5.72
N GLN A 104 -14.94 -6.00 -6.50
CA GLN A 104 -14.51 -4.67 -6.09
C GLN A 104 -15.76 -3.79 -6.03
N LYS A 105 -16.28 -3.54 -4.82
CA LYS A 105 -17.22 -2.44 -4.60
C LYS A 105 -16.47 -1.18 -4.99
N GLY A 106 -16.61 -0.75 -6.25
CA GLY A 106 -15.97 0.45 -6.76
C GLY A 106 -16.26 1.57 -5.78
N ARG A 107 -15.22 2.31 -5.37
CA ARG A 107 -15.45 3.60 -4.72
C ARG A 107 -16.24 4.41 -5.73
N SER A 108 -17.54 4.54 -5.51
CA SER A 108 -18.37 5.44 -6.26
C SER A 108 -17.78 6.82 -6.03
N PHE A 109 -17.06 7.36 -7.01
CA PHE A 109 -16.69 8.77 -7.00
C PHE A 109 -17.96 9.56 -7.32
N SER A 110 -18.74 9.83 -6.28
CA SER A 110 -19.62 11.00 -6.25
C SER A 110 -18.79 12.13 -5.65
N GLY A 111 -18.23 12.95 -6.54
CA GLY A 111 -17.53 14.20 -6.26
C GLY A 111 -17.56 15.05 -7.52
#